data_AF-A0A3S2U1H5-F1
#
_entry.id   AF-A0A3S2U1H5-F1
#
_cell.length_a   1.000
_cell.length_b   1.000
_cell.length_c   1.000
_cell.angle_alpha   90.00
_cell.angle_beta   90.00
_cell.angle_gamma   90.00
#
_symmetry.space_group_name_H-M   'P 1'
#
loop_
_entity.id
_entity.type
_entity.pdbx_description
1 polymer ?
#
loop_
_entity_poly.entity_id
_entity_poly.type
_entity_poly.pdbx_seq_one_letter_code
_entity_poly.pdbx_strand_id
1 'polypeptide(L)'
;MSLDLFLRVLALCVALAGVETLHGIARTVLLAPRIGKARAVQLSVVSGTLLAFGVCALLVPGIGLQGARQHLILGLALAAFMATFDMAFGRLVLRLKWRRILQDFNPASGNYLTLGLVALIGLPWLVWAMTHHTA
;
A
#
# COMPACT_ATOMS: atom_id res chain seq x y z
N MET A 1 -6.42 7.36 22.00
CA MET A 1 -5.95 6.08 21.42
C MET A 1 -5.06 5.41 22.45
N SER A 2 -5.30 4.13 22.74
CA SER A 2 -4.42 3.32 23.60
C SER A 2 -3.07 3.07 22.91
N LEU A 3 -1.99 2.98 23.68
CA LEU A 3 -0.63 2.77 23.16
C LEU A 3 -0.53 1.48 22.33
N ASP A 4 -1.21 0.41 22.75
CA ASP A 4 -1.34 -0.85 22.01
C ASP A 4 -1.92 -0.68 20.61
N LEU A 5 -2.96 0.14 20.47
CA LEU A 5 -3.58 0.41 19.17
C LEU A 5 -2.59 1.14 18.26
N PHE A 6 -1.87 2.13 18.79
CA PHE A 6 -0.84 2.85 18.04
C PHE A 6 0.27 1.91 17.57
N LEU A 7 0.77 1.02 18.44
CA LEU A 7 1.80 0.06 18.09
C LEU A 7 1.34 -0.94 17.03
N ARG A 8 0.09 -1.42 17.09
CA ARG A 8 -0.48 -2.31 16.07
C ARG A 8 -0.61 -1.63 14.71
N VAL A 9 -1.06 -0.38 14.69
CA VAL A 9 -1.14 0.41 13.45
C VAL A 9 0.26 0.69 12.90
N LEU A 10 1.22 1.03 13.76
CA LEU A 10 2.62 1.24 13.34
C LEU A 10 3.23 -0.04 12.77
N ALA A 11 3.00 -1.19 13.41
CA ALA A 11 3.46 -2.49 12.94
C ALA A 11 2.85 -2.83 11.58
N LEU A 12 1.55 -2.55 11.39
CA LEU A 12 0.87 -2.70 10.10
C LEU A 12 1.51 -1.81 9.03
N CYS A 13 1.77 -0.54 9.33
CA CYS A 13 2.43 0.40 8.43
C CYS A 13 3.82 -0.10 7.99
N VAL A 14 4.65 -0.54 8.94
CA VAL A 14 6.01 -1.03 8.67
C VAL A 14 5.96 -2.34 7.87
N ALA A 15 5.05 -3.25 8.20
CA ALA A 15 4.87 -4.50 7.47
C ALA A 15 4.43 -4.25 6.02
N LEU A 16 3.43 -3.38 5.81
CA LEU A 16 2.98 -2.97 4.47
C LEU A 16 4.12 -2.35 3.67
N ALA A 17 4.81 -1.36 4.24
CA ALA A 17 5.92 -0.68 3.57
C ALA A 17 7.05 -1.65 3.20
N GLY A 18 7.39 -2.57 4.10
CA GLY A 18 8.40 -3.60 3.84
C GLY A 18 8.00 -4.55 2.71
N VAL A 19 6.78 -5.08 2.75
CA VAL A 19 6.26 -6.01 1.73
C VAL A 19 6.18 -5.32 0.36
N GLU A 20 5.63 -4.11 0.29
CA GLU A 20 5.54 -3.35 -0.96
C GLU A 20 6.91 -2.98 -1.53
N THR A 21 7.87 -2.58 -0.68
CA THR A 21 9.24 -2.29 -1.12
C THR A 21 9.90 -3.55 -1.70
N LEU A 22 9.81 -4.68 -0.99
CA LEU A 22 10.38 -5.94 -1.43
C LEU A 22 9.73 -6.41 -2.75
N HIS A 23 8.41 -6.27 -2.85
CA HIS A 23 7.65 -6.58 -4.06
C HIS A 23 8.05 -5.67 -5.23
N GLY A 24 8.22 -4.37 -5.01
CA GLY A 24 8.68 -3.41 -6.01
C GLY A 24 10.10 -3.68 -6.52
N ILE A 25 11.00 -4.13 -5.65
CA ILE A 25 12.35 -4.59 -6.00
C ILE A 25 12.27 -5.89 -6.82
N ALA A 26 11.52 -6.89 -6.34
CA ALA A 26 11.33 -8.15 -7.04
C ALA A 26 10.76 -7.93 -8.46
N ARG A 27 9.81 -6.99 -8.62
CA ARG A 27 9.31 -6.59 -9.93
C ARG A 27 10.38 -6.05 -10.85
N THR A 28 11.20 -5.11 -10.36
CA THR A 28 12.19 -4.42 -11.19
C THR A 28 13.37 -5.32 -11.54
N VAL A 29 13.76 -6.23 -10.64
CA VAL A 29 14.88 -7.15 -10.86
C VAL A 29 14.47 -8.41 -11.61
N LEU A 30 13.29 -8.99 -11.32
CA LEU A 30 12.89 -10.30 -11.86
C LEU A 30 11.86 -10.20 -13.01
N LEU A 31 10.85 -9.33 -12.90
CA LEU A 31 9.78 -9.22 -13.90
C LEU A 31 10.15 -8.30 -15.06
N ALA A 32 10.66 -7.11 -14.78
CA ALA A 32 10.96 -6.11 -15.81
C ALA A 32 11.89 -6.62 -16.93
N PRO A 33 12.96 -7.42 -16.66
CA PRO A 33 13.79 -7.97 -17.73
C PRO A 33 13.14 -9.12 -18.52
N ARG A 34 12.10 -9.79 -17.99
CA ARG A 34 11.48 -10.97 -18.64
C ARG A 34 10.28 -10.64 -19.51
N ILE A 35 9.46 -9.67 -19.12
CA ILE A 35 8.16 -9.37 -19.76
C ILE A 35 8.04 -7.92 -20.25
N GLY A 36 9.08 -7.11 -20.07
CA GLY A 36 9.10 -5.70 -20.43
C GLY A 36 8.46 -4.80 -19.37
N LYS A 37 8.93 -3.53 -19.29
CA LYS A 37 8.55 -2.57 -18.25
C LYS A 37 7.04 -2.34 -18.14
N ALA A 38 6.33 -2.15 -19.26
CA ALA A 38 4.91 -1.80 -19.24
C ALA A 38 4.04 -2.90 -18.62
N ARG A 39 4.26 -4.17 -19.01
CA ARG A 39 3.52 -5.32 -18.46
C ARG A 39 3.92 -5.61 -17.01
N ALA A 40 5.19 -5.45 -16.67
CA ALA A 40 5.66 -5.62 -15.29
C ALA A 40 4.99 -4.63 -14.32
N VAL A 41 4.72 -3.39 -14.75
CA VAL A 41 3.99 -2.41 -13.93
C VAL A 41 2.53 -2.82 -13.76
N GLN A 42 1.82 -3.21 -14.82
CA GLN A 42 0.42 -3.62 -14.71
C GLN A 42 0.22 -4.84 -13.82
N LEU A 43 1.04 -5.89 -13.99
CA LEU A 43 1.01 -7.07 -13.14
C LEU A 43 1.32 -6.74 -11.67
N SER A 44 2.26 -5.83 -11.45
CA SER A 44 2.64 -5.41 -10.10
C SER A 44 1.56 -4.65 -9.36
N VAL A 45 0.70 -3.90 -10.06
CA VAL A 45 -0.44 -3.24 -9.41
C VAL A 45 -1.40 -4.29 -8.87
N VAL A 46 -1.65 -5.34 -9.66
CA VAL A 46 -2.53 -6.45 -9.23
C VAL A 46 -1.90 -7.22 -8.06
N SER A 47 -0.65 -7.64 -8.18
CA SER A 47 0.02 -8.41 -7.11
C SER A 47 0.31 -7.58 -5.85
N GLY A 48 0.62 -6.29 -5.99
CA GLY A 48 0.79 -5.37 -4.86
C GLY A 48 -0.53 -5.12 -4.13
N THR A 49 -1.64 -4.95 -4.86
CA THR A 49 -2.98 -4.81 -4.25
C THR A 49 -3.38 -6.09 -3.50
N LEU A 50 -3.09 -7.27 -4.06
CA LEU A 50 -3.31 -8.57 -3.41
C LEU A 50 -2.46 -8.73 -2.14
N LEU A 51 -1.20 -8.32 -2.17
CA LEU A 51 -0.32 -8.36 -1.00
C LEU A 51 -0.81 -7.41 0.08
N ALA A 52 -1.13 -6.16 -0.27
CA ALA A 52 -1.68 -5.19 0.64
C ALA A 52 -3.00 -5.67 1.26
N PHE A 53 -3.85 -6.33 0.46
CA PHE A 53 -5.09 -6.95 0.96
C PHE A 53 -4.77 -8.08 1.95
N GLY A 54 -3.83 -8.97 1.65
CA GLY A 54 -3.44 -10.06 2.55
C GLY A 54 -2.88 -9.55 3.88
N VAL A 55 -2.02 -8.53 3.84
CA VAL A 55 -1.47 -7.89 5.05
C VAL A 55 -2.59 -7.25 5.88
N CYS A 56 -3.49 -6.51 5.23
CA CYS A 56 -4.69 -5.97 5.89
C CYS A 56 -5.58 -7.08 6.47
N ALA A 57 -5.85 -8.16 5.73
CA ALA A 57 -6.71 -9.26 6.16
C ALA A 57 -6.17 -9.99 7.40
N LEU A 58 -4.84 -10.11 7.53
CA LEU A 58 -4.22 -10.77 8.68
C LEU A 58 -4.14 -9.88 9.91
N LEU A 59 -3.79 -8.60 9.73
CA LEU A 59 -3.51 -7.71 10.86
C LEU A 59 -4.72 -6.88 11.31
N VAL A 60 -5.61 -6.47 10.39
CA VAL A 60 -6.78 -5.60 10.69
C VAL A 60 -7.77 -6.24 11.68
N PRO A 61 -8.15 -7.53 11.57
CA PRO A 61 -9.03 -8.16 12.55
C PRO A 61 -8.46 -8.12 13.97
N GLY A 62 -7.14 -8.17 14.08
CA GLY A 62 -6.43 -8.05 15.35
C GLY A 62 -6.43 -6.63 15.93
N ILE A 63 -6.73 -5.57 15.18
CA ILE A 63 -6.71 -4.18 15.71
C ILE A 63 -7.93 -3.90 16.60
N GLY A 64 -9.01 -4.69 16.46
CA GLY A 64 -10.22 -4.54 17.28
C GLY A 64 -11.02 -3.27 16.97
N LEU A 65 -10.91 -2.76 15.74
CA LEU A 65 -11.70 -1.61 15.29
C LEU A 65 -13.18 -1.99 15.18
N GLN A 66 -14.05 -1.16 15.74
CA GLN A 66 -15.50 -1.33 15.72
C GLN A 66 -16.11 -0.31 14.77
N GLY A 67 -16.44 -0.76 13.55
CA GLY A 67 -17.24 -0.01 12.58
C GLY A 67 -16.51 0.40 11.31
N ALA A 68 -17.28 0.55 10.22
CA ALA A 68 -16.81 0.88 8.88
C ALA A 68 -15.99 2.18 8.80
N ARG A 69 -16.40 3.21 9.57
CA ARG A 69 -15.72 4.51 9.57
C ARG A 69 -14.30 4.43 10.13
N GLN A 70 -14.07 3.60 11.15
CA GLN A 70 -12.74 3.41 11.72
C GLN A 70 -11.80 2.69 10.74
N HIS A 71 -12.32 1.74 9.98
CA HIS A 71 -11.56 1.03 8.93
C HIS A 71 -11.20 1.96 7.76
N LEU A 72 -12.09 2.87 7.37
CA LEU A 72 -11.79 3.89 6.37
C LEU A 72 -10.73 4.88 6.85
N ILE A 73 -10.80 5.34 8.10
CA ILE A 73 -9.78 6.22 8.69
C ILE A 73 -8.42 5.50 8.74
N LEU A 74 -8.41 4.21 9.09
CA LEU A 74 -7.20 3.40 9.05
C LEU A 74 -6.64 3.31 7.63
N GLY A 75 -7.48 3.03 6.62
CA GLY A 75 -7.08 3.00 5.21
C GLY A 75 -6.50 4.34 4.74
N LEU A 76 -7.11 5.46 5.15
CA LEU A 76 -6.60 6.80 4.84
C LEU A 76 -5.24 7.06 5.49
N ALA A 77 -5.09 6.68 6.77
CA ALA A 77 -3.83 6.83 7.49
C ALA A 77 -2.72 5.97 6.87
N LEU A 78 -3.05 4.74 6.46
CA LEU A 78 -2.13 3.84 5.76
C LEU A 78 -1.72 4.39 4.41
N ALA A 79 -2.66 4.91 3.62
CA ALA A 79 -2.35 5.52 2.33
C ALA A 79 -1.48 6.78 2.48
N ALA A 80 -1.76 7.63 3.48
CA ALA A 80 -0.93 8.79 3.77
C ALA A 80 0.49 8.38 4.21
N PHE A 81 0.61 7.35 5.06
CA PHE A 81 1.89 6.80 5.48
C PHE A 81 2.66 6.20 4.30
N MET A 82 2.02 5.38 3.48
CA MET A 82 2.63 4.80 2.27
C MET A 82 3.09 5.88 1.29
N ALA A 83 2.27 6.90 1.03
CA ALA A 83 2.63 8.01 0.15
C ALA A 83 3.86 8.77 0.66
N THR A 84 3.91 9.07 1.96
CA THR A 84 5.06 9.75 2.57
C THR A 84 6.30 8.88 2.61
N PHE A 85 6.14 7.58 2.90
CA PHE A 85 7.22 6.59 2.85
C PHE A 85 7.79 6.45 1.43
N ASP A 86 6.97 6.29 0.40
CA ASP A 86 7.42 6.17 -0.99
C ASP A 86 8.13 7.44 -1.47
N MET A 87 7.62 8.61 -1.09
CA MET A 87 8.25 9.90 -1.39
C MET A 87 9.62 10.02 -0.70
N ALA A 88 9.71 9.61 0.57
CA ALA A 88 10.97 9.58 1.31
C ALA A 88 11.94 8.54 0.75
N PHE A 89 11.48 7.34 0.40
CA PHE A 89 12.29 6.28 -0.19
C PHE A 89 12.83 6.69 -1.57
N GLY A 90 11.95 7.21 -2.44
CA GLY A 90 12.32 7.74 -3.74
C GLY A 90 13.36 8.86 -3.65
N ARG A 91 13.27 9.71 -2.63
CA ARG A 91 14.20 10.83 -2.43
C ARG A 91 15.51 10.42 -1.76
N LEU A 92 15.44 9.66 -0.66
CA LEU A 92 16.59 9.37 0.21
C LEU A 92 17.35 8.13 -0.25
N VAL A 93 16.65 7.07 -0.63
CA VAL A 93 17.25 5.79 -1.03
C VAL A 93 17.55 5.77 -2.52
N LEU A 94 16.58 6.13 -3.35
CA LEU A 94 16.74 6.13 -4.82
C LEU A 94 17.34 7.44 -5.37
N ARG A 95 17.53 8.46 -4.52
CA ARG A 95 18.11 9.78 -4.87
C ARG A 95 17.44 10.46 -6.07
N LEU A 96 16.13 10.24 -6.26
CA LEU A 96 15.38 10.79 -7.38
C LEU A 96 15.17 12.31 -7.21
N LYS A 97 15.04 12.99 -8.35
CA LYS A 97 14.68 14.42 -8.39
C LYS A 97 13.21 14.57 -8.00
N TRP A 98 12.88 15.63 -7.23
CA TRP A 98 11.50 15.96 -6.83
C TRP A 98 10.51 15.95 -8.00
N ARG A 99 10.93 16.45 -9.17
CA ARG A 99 10.12 16.48 -10.39
C ARG A 99 9.70 15.08 -10.86
N ARG A 100 10.57 14.07 -10.68
CA ARG A 100 10.28 12.68 -11.05
C ARG A 100 9.34 12.01 -10.03
N ILE A 101 9.58 12.27 -8.75
CA ILE A 101 8.71 11.79 -7.66
C ILE A 101 7.29 12.34 -7.84
N LEU A 102 7.13 13.65 -8.08
CA LEU A 102 5.82 14.25 -8.33
C LEU A 102 5.17 13.77 -9.64
N GLN A 103 5.95 13.41 -10.65
CA GLN A 103 5.42 12.78 -11.87
C GLN A 103 4.87 11.38 -11.61
N ASP A 104 5.51 10.59 -10.74
CA ASP A 104 5.06 9.26 -10.37
C ASP A 104 3.75 9.27 -9.57
N PHE A 105 3.49 10.36 -8.83
CA PHE A 105 2.20 10.61 -8.16
C PHE A 105 1.11 11.19 -9.08
N ASN A 106 1.46 11.61 -10.30
CA ASN A 106 0.49 12.13 -11.24
C ASN A 106 -0.08 10.99 -12.11
N PRO A 107 -1.37 10.64 -11.96
CA PRO A 107 -1.99 9.56 -12.73
C PRO A 107 -2.01 9.86 -14.24
N ALA A 108 -1.94 11.13 -14.65
CA ALA A 108 -1.86 11.53 -16.05
C ALA A 108 -0.51 11.20 -16.71
N SER A 109 0.54 10.89 -15.92
CA SER A 109 1.86 10.50 -16.43
C SER A 109 1.93 9.02 -16.85
N GLY A 110 0.86 8.23 -16.64
CA GLY A 110 0.83 6.79 -16.90
C GLY A 110 1.42 5.93 -15.79
N ASN A 111 1.64 6.50 -14.59
CA ASN A 111 2.06 5.74 -13.42
C ASN A 111 0.86 5.37 -12.54
N TYR A 112 0.81 4.13 -12.10
CA TYR A 112 -0.32 3.53 -11.38
C TYR A 112 -0.19 3.64 -9.85
N LEU A 113 0.83 4.34 -9.35
CA LEU A 113 1.07 4.53 -7.92
C LEU A 113 -0.14 5.14 -7.20
N THR A 114 -0.71 6.21 -7.77
CA THR A 114 -1.88 6.91 -7.21
C THR A 114 -3.11 6.00 -7.19
N LEU A 115 -3.29 5.14 -8.19
CA LEU A 115 -4.35 4.15 -8.22
C LEU A 115 -4.18 3.10 -7.12
N GLY A 116 -2.95 2.64 -6.88
CA GLY A 116 -2.63 1.73 -5.77
C GLY A 116 -2.94 2.35 -4.40
N LEU A 117 -2.59 3.62 -4.19
CA LEU A 117 -2.90 4.35 -2.96
C LEU A 117 -4.41 4.53 -2.75
N VAL A 118 -5.15 4.86 -3.80
CA VAL A 118 -6.61 4.99 -3.73
C VAL A 118 -7.26 3.63 -3.43
N ALA A 119 -6.78 2.56 -4.07
CA ALA A 119 -7.24 1.20 -3.77
C ALA A 119 -6.96 0.82 -2.31
N LEU A 120 -5.77 1.14 -1.79
CA LEU A 120 -5.36 0.88 -0.41
C LEU A 120 -6.31 1.49 0.63
N ILE A 121 -6.88 2.66 0.36
CA ILE A 121 -7.88 3.29 1.26
C ILE A 121 -9.10 2.38 1.43
N GLY A 122 -9.51 1.69 0.35
CA GLY A 122 -10.67 0.79 0.35
C GLY A 122 -10.39 -0.60 0.92
N LEU A 123 -9.13 -1.04 0.98
CA LEU A 123 -8.79 -2.43 1.38
C LEU A 123 -9.21 -2.79 2.82
N PRO A 124 -8.94 -1.97 3.86
CA PRO A 124 -9.35 -2.31 5.23
C PRO A 124 -10.87 -2.35 5.39
N TRP A 125 -11.59 -1.52 4.63
CA TRP A 125 -13.05 -1.54 4.60
C TRP A 125 -13.59 -2.78 3.87
N LEU A 126 -12.97 -3.17 2.75
CA LEU A 126 -13.29 -4.40 2.03
C LEU A 126 -13.07 -5.64 2.89
N VAL A 127 -11.94 -5.72 3.60
CA VAL A 127 -11.65 -6.80 4.55
C VAL A 127 -12.75 -6.88 5.62
N TRP A 128 -13.13 -5.74 6.20
CA TRP A 128 -14.21 -5.69 7.20
C TRP A 128 -15.56 -6.12 6.61
N ALA A 129 -15.91 -5.65 5.41
CA ALA A 129 -17.16 -6.01 4.74
C ALA A 129 -17.22 -7.53 4.44
N MET A 130 -16.09 -8.12 4.04
CA MET A 130 -15.99 -9.56 3.79
C MET A 130 -16.11 -10.40 5.05
N THR A 131 -15.45 -10.00 6.14
CA THR A 131 -15.51 -10.76 7.41
C THR A 131 -16.86 -10.64 8.11
N HIS A 132 -17.61 -9.55 7.92
CA HIS A 132 -18.92 -9.35 8.52
C HIS A 132 -20.08 -10.05 7.78
N HIS A 133 -19.88 -10.50 6.53
CA HIS A 133 -20.89 -11.27 5.77
C HIS A 133 -20.78 -12.79 5.97
N THR A 134 -19.70 -13.26 6.58
CA THR A 134 -19.47 -14.69 6.90
C THR A 134 -19.88 -15.09 8.32
N ALA A 135 -20.56 -14.21 9.06
CA ALA A 135 -21.02 -14.45 10.43
C ALA A 135 -22.56 -14.53 10.51
#